data_AF-A0A9E2CJN5-F1
#
_entry.id   AF-A0A9E2CJN5-F1
#
_cell.length_a   1.000
_cell.length_b   1.000
_cell.length_c   1.000
_cell.angle_alpha   90.00
_cell.angle_beta   90.00
_cell.angle_gamma   90.00
#
_symmetry.space_group_name_H-M   'P 1'
#
loop_
_entity.id
_entity.type
_entity.pdbx_description
1 polymer ?
#
loop_
_entity_poly.entity_id
_entity_poly.type
_entity_poly.pdbx_seq_one_letter_code
_entity_poly.pdbx_strand_id
1 'polypeptide(L)'
;DMMNWAPPDLGTQEIYDTLKSLQPNAIVMFNQHVQDGTKINYFPTDVVNGELVPPPATSHDPLRTVNGKTHYLPFEYSLVSQSREGGIEYDPLGPSCWFTYGKGRTFKPSHPFPAEAVAKRIWLGWAQGAANVLLATAPDHTGRMRPEDVEQLRQIGEILHEKPALPKGE
;
A
#
# COMPACT_ATOMS: atom_id res chain seq x y z
N ASP A 1 14.91 0.38 -5.12
CA ASP A 1 14.78 -0.66 -4.08
C ASP A 1 15.09 -0.08 -2.73
N MET A 2 14.30 -0.42 -1.71
CA MET A 2 14.57 -0.02 -0.32
C MET A 2 16.04 -0.18 0.04
N MET A 3 16.58 0.81 0.76
CA MET A 3 18.00 0.98 1.07
C MET A 3 18.90 1.47 -0.08
N ASN A 4 18.42 1.67 -1.32
CA ASN A 4 19.21 2.38 -2.35
C ASN A 4 19.58 3.81 -1.93
N TRP A 5 18.84 4.38 -0.97
CA TRP A 5 19.08 5.68 -0.37
C TRP A 5 19.91 5.60 0.92
N ALA A 6 20.03 4.42 1.53
CA ALA A 6 20.65 4.26 2.82
C ALA A 6 22.17 4.10 2.68
N PRO A 7 22.95 4.64 3.63
CA PRO A 7 24.38 4.34 3.72
C PRO A 7 24.64 2.83 3.82
N PRO A 8 25.74 2.31 3.23
CA PRO A 8 26.04 0.87 3.24
C PRO A 8 26.22 0.26 4.64
N ASP A 9 26.54 1.09 5.63
CA ASP A 9 26.78 0.72 7.02
C ASP A 9 25.53 0.79 7.90
N LEU A 10 24.42 1.35 7.40
CA LEU A 10 23.18 1.44 8.15
C LEU A 10 22.33 0.18 7.96
N GLY A 11 22.22 -0.65 9.01
CA GLY A 11 21.44 -1.89 8.98
C GLY A 11 19.95 -1.70 9.25
N THR A 12 19.11 -2.60 8.75
CA THR A 12 17.66 -2.63 9.03
C THR A 12 17.36 -2.67 10.53
N GLN A 13 18.11 -3.48 11.29
CA GLN A 13 17.98 -3.58 12.74
C GLN A 13 18.26 -2.24 13.43
N GLU A 14 19.33 -1.54 13.03
CA GLU A 14 19.71 -0.25 13.61
C GLU A 14 18.66 0.83 13.32
N ILE A 15 18.09 0.85 12.11
CA ILE A 15 16.97 1.74 11.77
C ILE A 15 15.77 1.46 12.68
N TYR A 16 15.37 0.18 12.79
CA TYR A 16 14.23 -0.22 13.61
C TYR A 16 14.43 0.15 15.08
N ASP A 17 15.58 -0.20 15.65
CA ASP A 17 15.90 0.08 17.05
C ASP A 17 15.95 1.59 17.33
N THR A 18 16.49 2.38 16.39
CA THR A 18 16.50 3.84 16.49
C THR A 18 15.07 4.38 16.53
N LEU A 19 14.22 3.97 15.58
CA LEU A 19 12.81 4.39 15.53
C LEU A 19 12.06 4.01 16.80
N LYS A 20 12.24 2.78 17.29
CA LYS A 20 11.62 2.28 18.52
C LYS A 20 12.15 2.96 19.77
N SER A 21 13.42 3.36 19.81
CA SER A 21 13.97 4.10 20.94
C SER A 21 13.36 5.51 21.06
N LEU A 22 13.07 6.15 19.91
CA LEU A 22 12.51 7.48 19.84
C LEU A 22 11.00 7.49 20.04
N GLN A 23 10.29 6.51 19.46
CA GLN A 23 8.84 6.36 19.53
C GLN A 23 8.48 4.87 19.66
N PRO A 24 8.45 4.32 20.89
CA PRO A 24 8.27 2.87 21.12
C PRO A 24 7.00 2.28 20.52
N ASN A 25 5.95 3.10 20.37
CA ASN A 25 4.65 2.70 19.84
C ASN A 25 4.50 2.92 18.33
N ALA A 26 5.51 3.48 17.65
CA ALA A 26 5.45 3.64 16.20
C ALA A 26 5.42 2.29 15.50
N ILE A 27 4.50 2.08 14.56
CA ILE A 27 4.51 0.93 13.67
C ILE A 27 5.55 1.18 12.59
N VAL A 28 6.56 0.32 12.53
CA VAL A 28 7.64 0.38 11.54
C VAL A 28 7.33 -0.61 10.44
N MET A 29 7.15 -0.09 9.23
CA MET A 29 6.95 -0.87 8.01
C MET A 29 8.11 -0.64 7.06
N PHE A 30 8.91 -1.66 6.81
CA PHE A 30 9.84 -1.65 5.69
C PHE A 30 9.12 -2.14 4.43
N ASN A 31 9.16 -1.36 3.33
CA ASN A 31 8.57 -1.77 2.06
C ASN A 31 9.21 -3.07 1.57
N GLN A 32 8.42 -4.11 1.45
CA GLN A 32 8.83 -5.45 1.05
C GLN A 32 8.79 -5.65 -0.47
N HIS A 33 8.57 -4.58 -1.25
CA HIS A 33 8.44 -4.53 -2.70
C HIS A 33 7.09 -5.01 -3.23
N VAL A 34 7.01 -5.17 -4.55
CA VAL A 34 5.87 -5.70 -5.30
C VAL A 34 5.75 -7.20 -5.01
N GLN A 35 5.02 -7.55 -3.95
CA GLN A 35 4.77 -8.93 -3.52
C GLN A 35 3.46 -9.07 -2.73
N ASP A 36 3.06 -10.30 -2.46
CA ASP A 36 1.82 -10.66 -1.76
C ASP A 36 1.99 -10.94 -0.26
N GLY A 37 3.19 -10.72 0.30
CA GLY A 37 3.45 -10.93 1.73
C GLY A 37 3.89 -12.35 2.10
N THR A 38 4.12 -13.21 1.09
CA THR A 38 4.71 -14.55 1.29
C THR A 38 6.19 -14.51 1.66
N LYS A 39 6.89 -13.40 1.37
CA LYS A 39 8.31 -13.21 1.67
C LYS A 39 8.52 -12.10 2.70
N ILE A 40 9.58 -12.24 3.49
CA ILE A 40 10.11 -11.19 4.35
C ILE A 40 11.49 -10.83 3.81
N ASN A 41 11.57 -9.73 3.08
CA ASN A 41 12.81 -9.21 2.49
C ASN A 41 13.59 -8.36 3.51
N TYR A 42 12.88 -7.65 4.38
CA TYR A 42 13.47 -6.78 5.41
C TYR A 42 12.86 -7.05 6.78
N PHE A 43 13.73 -7.30 7.76
CA PHE A 43 13.39 -7.59 9.15
C PHE A 43 14.43 -6.96 10.09
N PRO A 44 14.07 -6.48 11.30
CA PRO A 44 12.73 -6.49 11.92
C PRO A 44 11.74 -5.51 11.27
N THR A 45 10.45 -5.84 11.31
CA THR A 45 9.32 -5.01 10.86
C THR A 45 8.10 -5.36 11.71
N ASP A 46 7.16 -4.43 11.91
CA ASP A 46 5.93 -4.70 12.68
C ASP A 46 4.79 -5.20 11.79
N VAL A 47 4.87 -4.92 10.50
CA VAL A 47 3.87 -5.23 9.47
C VAL A 47 4.60 -5.55 8.17
N VAL A 48 4.05 -6.47 7.38
CA VAL A 48 4.49 -6.74 6.00
C VAL A 48 3.54 -6.06 5.04
N ASN A 49 4.03 -5.62 3.89
CA ASN A 49 3.19 -4.99 2.88
C ASN A 49 3.32 -5.67 1.52
N GLY A 50 2.37 -5.31 0.65
CA GLY A 50 2.44 -5.56 -0.77
C GLY A 50 2.18 -4.26 -1.54
N GLU A 51 3.17 -3.85 -2.32
CA GLU A 51 3.04 -2.70 -3.22
C GLU A 51 2.21 -3.09 -4.44
N LEU A 52 0.98 -2.56 -4.53
CA LEU A 52 -0.04 -2.80 -5.57
C LEU A 52 -0.57 -4.24 -5.64
N VAL A 53 0.11 -5.19 -5.01
CA VAL A 53 -0.23 -6.60 -4.93
C VAL A 53 -0.96 -6.91 -3.61
N PRO A 54 -2.18 -7.46 -3.66
CA PRO A 54 -2.92 -7.86 -2.47
C PRO A 54 -2.33 -9.16 -1.90
N PRO A 55 -2.77 -9.63 -0.72
CA PRO A 55 -2.37 -10.93 -0.23
C PRO A 55 -2.72 -12.08 -1.20
N PRO A 56 -2.21 -13.31 -0.97
CA PRO A 56 -2.56 -14.46 -1.79
C PRO A 56 -4.06 -14.74 -1.73
N ALA A 57 -4.60 -15.34 -2.78
CA ALA A 57 -6.00 -15.77 -2.79
C ALA A 57 -6.33 -16.79 -1.69
N THR A 58 -5.32 -17.51 -1.17
CA THR A 58 -5.42 -18.44 -0.03
C THR A 58 -5.38 -17.73 1.33
N SER A 59 -5.48 -16.40 1.37
CA SER A 59 -5.27 -15.52 2.52
C SER A 59 -3.81 -15.31 2.92
N HIS A 60 -3.55 -14.16 3.57
CA HIS A 60 -2.32 -13.90 4.32
C HIS A 60 -2.20 -14.83 5.53
N ASP A 61 -0.97 -15.28 5.81
CA ASP A 61 -0.60 -15.94 7.05
C ASP A 61 0.22 -14.97 7.91
N PRO A 62 -0.34 -14.47 9.03
CA PRO A 62 0.33 -13.48 9.85
C PRO A 62 1.39 -14.08 10.78
N LEU A 63 1.46 -15.41 10.96
CA LEU A 63 2.44 -16.01 11.85
C LEU A 63 3.70 -16.39 11.06
N ARG A 64 4.81 -15.73 11.38
CA ARG A 64 6.07 -15.87 10.65
C ARG A 64 7.19 -16.31 11.57
N THR A 65 7.94 -17.34 11.17
CA THR A 65 9.12 -17.79 11.89
C THR A 65 10.37 -17.14 11.31
N VAL A 66 11.07 -16.33 12.10
CA VAL A 66 12.34 -15.70 11.75
C VAL A 66 13.35 -16.06 12.83
N ASN A 67 14.51 -16.60 12.44
CA ASN A 67 15.58 -17.02 13.36
C ASN A 67 15.09 -17.92 14.52
N GLY A 68 14.15 -18.83 14.23
CA GLY A 68 13.58 -19.76 15.21
C GLY A 68 12.54 -19.17 16.17
N LYS A 69 12.19 -17.88 16.03
CA LYS A 69 11.14 -17.23 16.82
C LYS A 69 9.92 -16.95 15.96
N THR A 70 8.73 -17.22 16.50
CA THR A 70 7.46 -16.85 15.85
C THR A 70 7.12 -15.40 16.16
N HIS A 71 6.79 -14.65 15.11
CA HIS A 71 6.34 -13.28 15.14
C HIS A 71 4.96 -13.17 14.50
N TYR A 72 4.13 -12.26 15.01
CA TYR A 72 2.87 -11.88 14.37
C TYR A 72 3.13 -10.66 13.49
N LEU A 73 3.01 -10.83 12.17
CA LEU A 73 3.22 -9.81 11.16
C LEU A 73 1.94 -9.68 10.32
N PRO A 74 1.02 -8.75 10.66
CA PRO A 74 -0.14 -8.48 9.84
C PRO A 74 0.27 -7.94 8.46
N PHE A 75 -0.67 -7.94 7.52
CA PHE A 75 -0.45 -7.43 6.17
C PHE A 75 -1.11 -6.07 5.95
N GLU A 76 -0.36 -5.12 5.38
CA GLU A 76 -0.86 -3.84 4.88
C GLU A 76 -0.86 -3.83 3.36
N TYR A 77 -2.05 -3.76 2.76
CA TYR A 77 -2.17 -3.65 1.31
C TYR A 77 -1.97 -2.19 0.87
N SER A 78 -0.88 -1.90 0.16
CA SER A 78 -0.55 -0.56 -0.32
C SER A 78 -0.99 -0.40 -1.77
N LEU A 79 -1.97 0.47 -2.05
CA LEU A 79 -2.48 0.73 -3.40
C LEU A 79 -2.52 2.23 -3.71
N VAL A 80 -2.59 2.58 -4.99
CA VAL A 80 -2.68 3.97 -5.44
C VAL A 80 -4.08 4.32 -5.91
N SER A 81 -4.48 5.57 -5.75
CA SER A 81 -5.75 6.07 -6.27
C SER A 81 -5.67 6.67 -7.69
N GLN A 82 -4.46 6.71 -8.26
CA GLN A 82 -4.12 7.52 -9.43
C GLN A 82 -3.63 6.71 -10.62
N SER A 83 -4.02 7.15 -11.81
CA SER A 83 -3.65 6.61 -13.11
C SER A 83 -2.89 7.63 -13.94
N ARG A 84 -1.99 7.17 -14.81
CA ARG A 84 -1.32 8.00 -15.81
C ARG A 84 -0.88 7.16 -16.99
N GLU A 85 -1.00 7.69 -18.21
CA GLU A 85 -0.41 7.08 -19.40
C GLU A 85 1.11 6.85 -19.21
N GLY A 86 1.57 5.62 -19.45
CA GLY A 86 2.96 5.22 -19.17
C GLY A 86 3.28 5.04 -17.68
N GLY A 87 2.25 4.88 -16.83
CA GLY A 87 2.38 4.48 -15.44
C GLY A 87 2.78 3.01 -15.25
N ILE A 88 2.55 2.51 -14.04
CA ILE A 88 2.88 1.15 -13.62
C ILE A 88 1.90 0.16 -14.27
N GLU A 89 2.37 -0.57 -15.27
CA GLU A 89 1.51 -1.42 -16.11
C GLU A 89 1.05 -2.72 -15.43
N TYR A 90 1.76 -3.19 -14.41
CA TYR A 90 1.39 -4.43 -13.71
C TYR A 90 0.27 -4.24 -12.69
N ASP A 91 -0.18 -3.00 -12.45
CA ASP A 91 -1.35 -2.74 -11.60
C ASP A 91 -2.63 -3.21 -12.32
N PRO A 92 -3.43 -4.10 -11.71
CA PRO A 92 -4.68 -4.57 -12.30
C PRO A 92 -5.71 -3.47 -12.62
N LEU A 93 -5.59 -2.27 -12.03
CA LEU A 93 -6.46 -1.13 -12.33
C LEU A 93 -6.10 -0.41 -13.64
N GLY A 94 -4.94 -0.71 -14.23
CA GLY A 94 -4.37 0.00 -15.37
C GLY A 94 -3.12 0.79 -14.97
N PRO A 95 -2.51 1.55 -15.90
CA PRO A 95 -1.21 2.15 -15.67
C PRO A 95 -1.30 3.16 -14.52
N SER A 96 -0.80 2.75 -13.36
CA SER A 96 -1.01 3.46 -12.11
C SER A 96 0.18 4.34 -11.75
N CYS A 97 0.03 5.26 -10.80
CA CYS A 97 1.14 6.11 -10.40
C CYS A 97 1.01 6.60 -8.96
N TRP A 98 2.15 6.78 -8.30
CA TRP A 98 2.21 7.29 -6.92
C TRP A 98 2.09 8.82 -6.82
N PHE A 99 2.32 9.56 -7.92
CA PHE A 99 2.43 11.03 -7.91
C PHE A 99 1.70 11.69 -9.08
N THR A 100 1.15 12.89 -8.86
CA THR A 100 0.35 13.62 -9.86
C THR A 100 1.12 14.48 -10.87
N TYR A 101 2.35 14.90 -10.59
CA TYR A 101 2.91 16.15 -11.14
C TYR A 101 3.37 16.16 -12.60
N GLY A 102 2.46 16.33 -13.55
CA GLY A 102 2.82 16.68 -14.93
C GLY A 102 3.06 18.19 -15.17
N LYS A 103 2.54 19.07 -14.30
CA LYS A 103 2.60 20.52 -14.53
C LYS A 103 4.04 21.04 -14.34
N GLY A 104 4.58 21.69 -15.37
CA GLY A 104 5.99 22.11 -15.40
C GLY A 104 6.97 20.97 -15.68
N ARG A 105 6.48 19.78 -16.07
CA ARG A 105 7.27 18.61 -16.48
C ARG A 105 6.83 18.16 -17.87
N THR A 106 7.59 17.23 -18.45
CA THR A 106 7.35 16.68 -19.81
C THR A 106 6.28 15.60 -19.85
N PHE A 107 5.85 15.08 -18.69
CA PHE A 107 4.83 14.04 -18.61
C PHE A 107 3.46 14.63 -18.26
N LYS A 108 2.39 13.95 -18.69
CA LYS A 108 1.01 14.38 -18.41
C LYS A 108 0.70 14.25 -16.90
N PRO A 109 -0.16 15.11 -16.32
CA PRO A 109 -0.65 14.89 -14.97
C PRO A 109 -1.39 13.54 -14.83
N SER A 110 -1.43 12.99 -13.63
CA SER A 110 -2.26 11.81 -13.33
C SER A 110 -3.75 12.17 -13.26
N HIS A 111 -4.63 11.18 -13.24
CA HIS A 111 -6.05 11.34 -12.93
C HIS A 111 -6.51 10.23 -11.98
N PRO A 112 -7.50 10.48 -11.10
CA PRO A 112 -8.04 9.45 -10.23
C PRO A 112 -8.64 8.30 -11.05
N PHE A 113 -8.44 7.07 -10.60
CA PHE A 113 -9.23 5.92 -11.05
C PHE A 113 -10.72 6.09 -10.70
N PRO A 114 -11.64 5.36 -11.34
CA PRO A 114 -13.02 5.26 -10.88
C PRO A 114 -13.09 4.78 -9.42
N ALA A 115 -13.93 5.43 -8.59
CA ALA A 115 -14.03 5.15 -7.16
C ALA A 115 -14.41 3.68 -6.87
N GLU A 116 -15.31 3.11 -7.67
CA GLU A 116 -15.76 1.72 -7.56
C GLU A 116 -14.62 0.72 -7.84
N ALA A 117 -13.72 1.07 -8.76
CA ALA A 117 -12.58 0.22 -9.08
C ALA A 117 -11.60 0.18 -7.90
N VAL A 118 -11.31 1.34 -7.29
CA VAL A 118 -10.47 1.42 -6.09
C VAL A 118 -11.13 0.69 -4.92
N ALA A 119 -12.41 0.92 -4.65
CA ALA A 119 -13.15 0.25 -3.58
C ALA A 119 -13.15 -1.28 -3.72
N LYS A 120 -13.28 -1.82 -4.94
CA LYS A 120 -13.15 -3.26 -5.21
C LYS A 120 -11.78 -3.82 -4.83
N ARG A 121 -10.70 -3.06 -5.05
CA ARG A 121 -9.34 -3.46 -4.63
C ARG A 121 -9.20 -3.45 -3.11
N ILE A 122 -9.78 -2.46 -2.44
CA ILE A 122 -9.79 -2.37 -0.97
C ILE A 122 -10.49 -3.61 -0.38
N TRP A 123 -11.70 -3.92 -0.86
CA TRP A 123 -12.43 -5.13 -0.43
C TRP A 123 -11.67 -6.42 -0.73
N LEU A 124 -11.03 -6.52 -1.90
CA LEU A 124 -10.20 -7.68 -2.23
C LEU A 124 -9.08 -7.87 -1.21
N GLY A 125 -8.37 -6.79 -0.83
CA GLY A 125 -7.33 -6.84 0.19
C GLY A 125 -7.86 -7.41 1.51
N TRP A 126 -8.97 -6.89 2.02
CA TRP A 126 -9.58 -7.39 3.26
C TRP A 126 -10.07 -8.84 3.13
N ALA A 127 -10.70 -9.20 2.01
CA ALA A 127 -11.17 -10.56 1.76
C ALA A 127 -10.01 -11.58 1.71
N GLN A 128 -8.82 -11.14 1.31
CA GLN A 128 -7.59 -11.95 1.29
C GLN A 128 -6.75 -11.81 2.57
N GLY A 129 -7.30 -11.23 3.63
CA GLY A 129 -6.65 -11.21 4.95
C GLY A 129 -5.67 -10.05 5.16
N ALA A 130 -5.73 -9.00 4.36
CA ALA A 130 -5.07 -7.75 4.70
C ALA A 130 -5.71 -7.18 5.98
N ALA A 131 -4.88 -6.89 6.98
CA ALA A 131 -5.34 -6.26 8.22
C ALA A 131 -5.63 -4.77 7.99
N ASN A 132 -4.83 -4.13 7.15
CA ASN A 132 -4.95 -2.71 6.80
C ASN A 132 -4.84 -2.51 5.30
N VAL A 133 -5.38 -1.37 4.85
CA VAL A 133 -5.22 -0.87 3.49
C VAL A 133 -4.69 0.55 3.56
N LEU A 134 -3.55 0.79 2.91
CA LEU A 134 -2.93 2.10 2.76
C LEU A 134 -3.18 2.61 1.34
N LEU A 135 -4.13 3.53 1.19
CA LEU A 135 -4.42 4.17 -0.09
C LEU A 135 -3.53 5.40 -0.27
N ALA A 136 -2.54 5.29 -1.16
CA ALA A 136 -1.77 6.44 -1.59
C ALA A 136 -2.64 7.40 -2.40
N THR A 137 -2.76 8.60 -1.85
CA THR A 137 -3.30 9.77 -2.51
C THR A 137 -2.13 10.63 -2.96
N ALA A 138 -2.36 11.49 -3.94
CA ALA A 138 -1.30 12.32 -4.48
C ALA A 138 -1.80 13.77 -4.53
N PRO A 139 -1.33 14.65 -3.63
CA PRO A 139 -1.53 16.09 -3.76
C PRO A 139 -1.00 16.60 -5.10
N ASP A 140 -1.40 17.81 -5.48
CA ASP A 140 -0.87 18.61 -6.59
C ASP A 140 0.39 19.40 -6.16
N HIS A 141 1.12 19.96 -7.13
CA HIS A 141 2.44 20.61 -6.90
C HIS A 141 2.37 21.82 -5.95
N THR A 142 1.16 22.27 -5.60
CA THR A 142 0.92 23.33 -4.61
C THR A 142 0.74 22.78 -3.19
N GLY A 143 0.77 21.46 -3.02
CA GLY A 143 0.49 20.75 -1.78
C GLY A 143 -1.00 20.55 -1.51
N ARG A 144 -1.87 20.67 -2.52
CA ARG A 144 -3.33 20.57 -2.36
C ARG A 144 -3.90 19.35 -3.09
N MET A 145 -4.91 18.72 -2.51
CA MET A 145 -5.71 17.73 -3.23
C MET A 145 -6.54 18.44 -4.32
N ARG A 146 -6.59 17.87 -5.53
CA ARG A 146 -7.44 18.43 -6.60
C ARG A 146 -8.91 18.11 -6.30
N PRO A 147 -9.86 18.93 -6.79
CA PRO A 147 -11.29 18.66 -6.58
C PRO A 147 -11.72 17.25 -6.99
N GLU A 148 -11.20 16.74 -8.11
CA GLU A 148 -11.45 15.37 -8.59
C GLU A 148 -10.91 14.27 -7.66
N ASP A 149 -9.76 14.49 -7.01
CA ASP A 149 -9.20 13.53 -6.04
C ASP A 149 -10.03 13.50 -4.76
N VAL A 150 -10.48 14.68 -4.30
CA VAL A 150 -11.36 14.80 -3.12
C VAL A 150 -12.69 14.10 -3.39
N GLU A 151 -13.26 14.31 -4.58
CA GLU A 151 -14.52 13.69 -4.97
C GLU A 151 -14.40 12.15 -5.07
N GLN A 152 -13.28 11.64 -5.62
CA GLN A 152 -13.00 10.20 -5.63
C GLN A 152 -12.97 9.64 -4.20
N LEU A 153 -12.27 10.28 -3.26
CA LEU A 153 -12.18 9.82 -1.88
C LEU A 153 -13.55 9.83 -1.17
N ARG A 154 -14.37 10.86 -1.44
CA ARG A 154 -15.75 10.95 -0.95
C ARG A 154 -16.57 9.75 -1.43
N GLN A 155 -16.54 9.47 -2.73
CA GLN A 155 -17.25 8.34 -3.35
C GLN A 155 -16.76 6.98 -2.81
N ILE A 156 -15.44 6.79 -2.69
CA ILE A 156 -14.88 5.57 -2.06
C ILE A 156 -15.43 5.41 -0.64
N GLY A 157 -15.44 6.50 0.14
CA GLY A 157 -16.01 6.50 1.48
C GLY A 157 -17.47 6.04 1.51
N GLU A 158 -18.31 6.56 0.62
CA GLU A 158 -19.71 6.15 0.49
C GLU A 158 -19.85 4.67 0.15
N ILE A 159 -19.13 4.21 -0.87
CA ILE A 159 -19.14 2.81 -1.32
C ILE A 159 -18.72 1.86 -0.19
N LEU A 160 -17.68 2.23 0.59
CA LEU A 160 -17.19 1.38 1.69
C LEU A 160 -18.11 1.40 2.92
N HIS A 161 -18.93 2.45 3.11
CA HIS A 161 -19.94 2.50 4.16
C HIS A 161 -21.16 1.63 3.83
N GLU A 162 -21.47 1.47 2.55
CA GLU A 162 -22.43 0.47 2.10
C GLU A 162 -21.87 -0.92 2.41
N LYS A 163 -22.54 -1.65 3.33
CA LYS A 163 -22.10 -3.00 3.71
C LYS A 163 -21.93 -3.84 2.43
N PRO A 164 -20.77 -4.46 2.19
CA PRO A 164 -20.64 -5.36 1.07
C PRO A 164 -21.69 -6.46 1.23
N ALA A 165 -22.43 -6.74 0.15
CA ALA A 165 -23.23 -7.95 0.11
C ALA A 165 -22.25 -9.11 0.30
N LEU A 166 -22.28 -9.76 1.47
CA LEU A 166 -21.52 -10.99 1.69
C LEU A 166 -21.87 -11.93 0.53
N PRO A 167 -20.88 -12.53 -0.16
CA PRO A 167 -21.18 -13.58 -1.11
C PRO A 167 -22.06 -14.61 -0.41
N LYS A 168 -23.26 -14.85 -0.95
CA LYS A 168 -24.06 -15.99 -0.51
C LYS A 168 -23.23 -17.22 -0.83
N GLY A 169 -22.77 -17.93 0.20
CA GLY A 169 -22.08 -19.20 0.01
C GLY A 169 -22.97 -20.13 -0.82
N GLU A 170 -22.38 -20.67 -1.88
CA GLU A 170 -22.84 -21.92 -2.51
C GLU A 170 -22.22 -23.11 -1.78
#